data_AF-S3ZJE1-F1
#
_entry.id   AF-S3ZJE1-F1
#
_cell.length_a   1.000
_cell.length_b   1.000
_cell.length_c   1.000
_cell.angle_alpha   90.00
_cell.angle_beta   90.00
_cell.angle_gamma   90.00
#
_symmetry.space_group_name_H-M   'P 1'
#
loop_
_entity.id
_entity.type
_entity.pdbx_description
1 polymer ?
#
loop_
_entity_poly.entity_id
_entity_poly.type
_entity_poly.pdbx_seq_one_letter_code
_entity_poly.pdbx_strand_id
1 'polypeptide(L)'
;MNTYSKYVPNVFLAKCSEKHEKGEVIEVTTKYGKENECIVFNLIYEREGFYYYSIVRADGFNVQEWAKQRAERRHDWAQSAGQKSNEYFNRSNKDKDFLSLGEPIKVGHHSEKRHRKAINDAWNNMGKSVEFSDKAAEHERIAKYWEEKANTINLSMPESIDFYEHKLEKAKEYHEGVKSGKHPREHAYTLTYAKKAVNEAQKNYELAKKLWGDYLTNGVV
;
A
#
# COMPACT_ATOMS: atom_id res chain seq x y z
N MET A 1 -9.97 -0.26 -29.81
CA MET A 1 -9.52 -0.92 -28.56
C MET A 1 -9.20 0.14 -27.54
N ASN A 2 -9.86 0.11 -26.39
CA ASN A 2 -9.68 1.12 -25.35
C ASN A 2 -8.43 0.80 -24.53
N THR A 3 -7.66 1.83 -24.18
CA THR A 3 -6.38 1.65 -23.49
C THR A 3 -6.25 2.58 -22.30
N TYR A 4 -5.45 2.20 -21.30
CA TYR A 4 -5.17 3.08 -20.17
C TYR A 4 -4.22 4.21 -20.56
N SER A 5 -4.58 5.45 -20.21
CA SER A 5 -3.73 6.63 -20.33
C SER A 5 -3.43 7.23 -18.96
N LYS A 6 -2.16 7.52 -18.67
CA LYS A 6 -1.76 8.14 -17.40
C LYS A 6 -2.17 9.61 -17.38
N TYR A 7 -2.85 10.05 -16.32
CA TYR A 7 -3.28 11.44 -16.17
C TYR A 7 -2.57 12.16 -15.02
N VAL A 8 -2.75 11.68 -13.79
CA VAL A 8 -2.09 12.19 -12.58
C VAL A 8 -1.62 11.01 -11.72
N PRO A 9 -0.84 11.19 -10.64
CA PRO A 9 -0.47 10.09 -9.75
C PRO A 9 -1.68 9.24 -9.34
N ASN A 10 -1.52 7.92 -9.39
CA ASN A 10 -2.57 6.91 -9.14
C ASN A 10 -3.82 6.91 -10.04
N VAL A 11 -4.09 7.96 -10.82
CA VAL A 11 -5.24 8.02 -11.74
C VAL A 11 -4.84 7.65 -13.16
N PHE A 12 -5.62 6.77 -13.78
CA PHE A 12 -5.57 6.45 -15.20
C PHE A 12 -6.94 6.69 -15.82
N LEU A 13 -6.94 7.18 -17.07
CA LEU A 13 -8.14 7.41 -17.86
C LEU A 13 -8.28 6.30 -18.91
N ALA A 14 -9.50 5.97 -19.31
CA ALA A 14 -9.73 5.21 -20.53
C ALA A 14 -9.56 6.13 -21.74
N LYS A 15 -8.64 5.77 -22.63
CA LYS A 15 -8.50 6.35 -23.97
C LYS A 15 -9.37 5.53 -24.92
N CYS A 16 -10.46 6.13 -25.38
CA CYS A 16 -11.43 5.51 -26.28
C CYS A 16 -11.46 6.21 -27.63
N SER A 17 -11.70 5.44 -28.70
CA SER A 17 -11.91 5.97 -30.06
C SER A 17 -13.36 6.41 -30.29
N GLU A 18 -14.29 5.85 -29.53
CA GLU A 18 -15.73 6.12 -29.61
C GLU A 18 -16.19 6.83 -28.33
N LYS A 19 -17.35 7.49 -28.42
CA LYS A 19 -17.97 8.15 -27.27
C LYS A 19 -18.71 7.11 -26.43
N HIS A 20 -18.53 7.20 -25.12
CA HIS A 20 -19.20 6.38 -24.12
C HIS A 20 -20.01 7.25 -23.15
N GLU A 21 -21.06 6.68 -22.59
CA GLU A 21 -21.92 7.32 -21.60
C GLU A 21 -21.47 7.02 -20.16
N LYS A 22 -21.80 7.91 -19.23
CA LYS A 22 -21.52 7.70 -17.80
C LYS A 22 -22.30 6.47 -17.30
N GLY A 23 -21.61 5.54 -16.66
CA GLY A 23 -22.14 4.28 -16.16
C GLY A 23 -21.97 3.10 -17.12
N GLU A 24 -21.54 3.34 -18.37
CA GLU A 24 -21.26 2.27 -19.33
C GLU A 24 -20.06 1.42 -18.87
N VAL A 25 -20.16 0.11 -19.05
CA VAL A 25 -19.04 -0.82 -18.79
C VAL A 25 -18.29 -1.05 -20.10
N ILE A 26 -17.01 -0.68 -20.10
CA ILE A 26 -16.12 -0.84 -21.26
C ILE A 26 -14.93 -1.74 -20.90
N GLU A 27 -14.47 -2.51 -21.88
CA GLU A 27 -13.22 -3.25 -21.75
C GLU A 27 -12.03 -2.34 -22.02
N VAL A 28 -11.10 -2.25 -21.07
CA VAL A 28 -9.87 -1.46 -21.21
C VAL A 28 -8.66 -2.36 -21.09
N THR A 29 -7.82 -2.35 -22.12
CA THR A 29 -6.63 -3.19 -22.22
C THR A 29 -5.41 -2.48 -21.65
N THR A 30 -4.67 -3.18 -20.79
CA THR A 30 -3.37 -2.73 -20.27
C THR A 30 -2.27 -2.84 -21.34
N LYS A 31 -1.15 -2.14 -21.15
CA LYS A 31 0.03 -2.27 -22.04
C LYS A 31 0.61 -3.70 -22.15
N TYR A 32 0.19 -4.60 -21.27
CA TYR A 32 0.61 -6.00 -21.23
C TYR A 32 -0.46 -6.97 -21.76
N GLY A 33 -1.54 -6.47 -22.37
CA GLY A 33 -2.58 -7.29 -22.97
C GLY A 33 -3.64 -7.84 -22.00
N LYS A 34 -3.56 -7.53 -20.69
CA LYS A 34 -4.65 -7.86 -19.76
C LYS A 34 -5.81 -6.88 -19.95
N GLU A 35 -7.01 -7.42 -20.14
CA GLU A 35 -8.27 -6.68 -20.22
C GLU A 35 -8.92 -6.59 -18.84
N ASN A 36 -9.53 -5.44 -18.54
CA ASN A 36 -10.37 -5.29 -17.36
C ASN A 36 -11.62 -4.51 -17.74
N GLU A 37 -12.76 -4.98 -17.23
CA GLU A 37 -14.03 -4.24 -17.30
C GLU A 37 -13.96 -3.01 -16.41
N CYS A 38 -14.28 -1.85 -16.99
CA CYS A 38 -14.21 -0.56 -16.32
C CYS A 38 -15.52 0.18 -16.50
N ILE A 39 -16.03 0.77 -15.42
CA ILE A 39 -17.20 1.63 -15.43
C ILE A 39 -16.73 3.04 -15.81
N VAL A 40 -17.35 3.62 -16.84
CA VAL A 40 -17.10 4.98 -17.32
C VAL A 40 -17.76 6.00 -16.40
N PHE A 41 -17.02 7.06 -16.04
CA PHE A 41 -17.53 8.19 -15.25
C PHE A 41 -17.61 9.45 -16.11
N ASN A 42 -16.66 10.37 -15.97
CA ASN A 42 -16.71 11.69 -16.58
C ASN A 42 -15.74 11.76 -17.77
N LEU A 43 -16.18 12.40 -18.85
CA LEU A 43 -15.27 12.83 -19.92
C LEU A 43 -14.36 13.96 -19.39
N ILE A 44 -13.05 13.76 -19.43
CA ILE A 44 -12.07 14.68 -18.84
C ILE A 44 -11.52 15.67 -19.88
N TYR A 45 -11.24 15.16 -21.09
CA TYR A 45 -10.85 15.96 -22.26
C TYR A 45 -10.93 15.11 -23.55
N GLU A 46 -10.90 15.79 -24.68
CA GLU A 46 -10.78 15.20 -26.01
C GLU A 46 -9.44 15.62 -26.62
N ARG A 47 -8.72 14.69 -27.25
CA ARG A 47 -7.43 14.99 -27.89
C ARG A 47 -7.13 14.01 -29.01
N GLU A 48 -6.71 14.52 -30.16
CA GLU A 48 -6.27 13.72 -31.33
C GLU A 48 -7.35 12.72 -31.79
N GLY A 49 -8.63 13.10 -31.70
CA GLY A 49 -9.76 12.24 -32.06
C GLY A 49 -10.09 11.14 -31.04
N PHE A 50 -9.45 11.15 -29.87
CA PHE A 50 -9.75 10.24 -28.77
C PHE A 50 -10.45 10.95 -27.61
N TYR A 51 -11.29 10.18 -26.91
CA TYR A 51 -12.04 10.59 -25.74
C TYR A 51 -11.38 9.99 -24.49
N TYR A 52 -11.15 10.83 -23.46
CA TYR A 52 -10.48 10.41 -22.24
C TYR A 52 -11.44 10.45 -21.06
N TYR A 53 -11.81 9.28 -20.55
CA TYR A 53 -12.79 9.13 -19.48
C TYR A 53 -12.14 8.75 -18.15
N SER A 54 -12.62 9.30 -17.04
CA SER A 54 -12.36 8.72 -15.72
C SER A 54 -13.09 7.38 -15.61
N ILE A 55 -12.42 6.43 -14.96
CA ILE A 55 -12.89 5.04 -14.88
C ILE A 55 -12.58 4.44 -13.52
N VAL A 56 -13.42 3.52 -13.08
CA VAL A 56 -13.13 2.58 -11.99
C VAL A 56 -13.27 1.16 -12.53
N ARG A 57 -12.53 0.21 -11.97
CA ARG A 57 -12.69 -1.19 -12.37
C ARG A 57 -14.00 -1.73 -11.81
N ALA A 58 -14.75 -2.46 -12.63
CA ALA A 58 -16.03 -3.05 -12.24
C ALA A 58 -15.86 -4.15 -11.17
N ASP A 59 -14.69 -4.80 -11.13
CA ASP A 59 -14.33 -5.82 -10.14
C ASP A 59 -14.01 -5.26 -8.74
N GLY A 60 -14.11 -3.94 -8.55
CA GLY A 60 -13.82 -3.27 -7.27
C GLY A 60 -12.33 -3.18 -6.93
N PHE A 61 -11.43 -3.63 -7.82
CA PHE A 61 -10.01 -3.58 -7.56
C PHE A 61 -9.49 -2.14 -7.60
N ASN A 62 -8.98 -1.68 -6.46
CA ASN A 62 -8.45 -0.33 -6.29
C ASN A 62 -7.10 -0.36 -5.53
N VAL A 63 -6.59 0.81 -5.16
CA VAL A 63 -5.33 0.94 -4.41
C VAL A 63 -5.37 0.25 -3.03
N GLN A 64 -6.54 0.24 -2.39
CA GLN A 64 -6.74 -0.36 -1.08
C GLN A 64 -6.68 -1.87 -1.16
N GLU A 65 -7.38 -2.45 -2.14
CA GLU A 65 -7.36 -3.88 -2.40
C GLU A 65 -5.96 -4.37 -2.79
N TRP A 66 -5.25 -3.61 -3.62
CA TRP A 66 -3.85 -3.91 -3.93
C TRP A 66 -2.95 -3.89 -2.69
N ALA A 67 -3.16 -2.95 -1.76
CA ALA A 67 -2.41 -2.88 -0.52
C ALA A 67 -2.74 -4.06 0.41
N LYS A 68 -4.02 -4.45 0.53
CA LYS A 68 -4.45 -5.65 1.28
C LYS A 68 -3.77 -6.92 0.78
N GLN A 69 -3.81 -7.17 -0.54
CA GLN A 69 -3.15 -8.35 -1.13
C GLN A 69 -1.64 -8.38 -0.89
N ARG A 70 -0.99 -7.21 -0.80
CA ARG A 70 0.44 -7.13 -0.44
C ARG A 70 0.69 -7.40 1.03
N ALA A 71 -0.18 -6.93 1.91
CA ALA A 71 -0.12 -7.22 3.34
C ALA A 71 -0.30 -8.72 3.60
N GLU A 72 -1.35 -9.33 3.04
CA GLU A 72 -1.64 -10.77 3.17
C GLU A 72 -0.45 -11.63 2.71
N ARG A 73 0.08 -11.36 1.51
CA ARG A 73 1.27 -12.08 1.02
C ARG A 73 2.47 -11.95 1.95
N ARG A 74 2.62 -10.79 2.61
CA ARG A 74 3.72 -10.57 3.56
C ARG A 74 3.49 -11.31 4.87
N HIS A 75 2.24 -11.42 5.35
CA HIS A 75 1.90 -12.28 6.47
C HIS A 75 2.16 -13.75 6.17
N ASP A 76 1.79 -14.25 4.98
CA ASP A 76 2.06 -15.64 4.59
C ASP A 76 3.56 -15.96 4.62
N TRP A 77 4.38 -15.00 4.15
CA TRP A 77 5.85 -15.11 4.21
C TRP A 77 6.38 -15.04 5.64
N ALA A 78 5.82 -14.17 6.48
CA ALA A 78 6.18 -14.08 7.89
C ALA A 78 5.85 -15.39 8.62
N GLN A 79 4.66 -15.94 8.42
CA GLN A 79 4.22 -17.22 8.98
C GLN A 79 5.12 -18.37 8.52
N SER A 80 5.39 -18.46 7.22
CA SER A 80 6.28 -19.48 6.64
C SER A 80 7.70 -19.39 7.21
N ALA A 81 8.22 -18.17 7.40
CA ALA A 81 9.53 -17.94 8.02
C ALA A 81 9.51 -18.31 9.51
N GLY A 82 8.46 -17.96 10.24
CA GLY A 82 8.26 -18.33 11.65
C GLY A 82 8.20 -19.85 11.85
N GLN A 83 7.47 -20.57 10.98
CA GLN A 83 7.44 -22.03 10.99
C GLN A 83 8.83 -22.64 10.80
N LYS A 84 9.61 -22.13 9.83
CA LYS A 84 11.01 -22.57 9.61
C LYS A 84 11.90 -22.25 10.80
N SER A 85 11.75 -21.06 11.40
CA SER A 85 12.48 -20.67 12.61
C SER A 85 12.24 -21.67 13.75
N ASN A 86 10.97 -22.05 13.96
CA ASN A 86 10.59 -23.03 14.97
C ASN A 86 11.13 -24.44 14.64
N GLU A 87 11.11 -24.85 13.37
CA GLU A 87 11.70 -26.13 12.94
C GLU A 87 13.19 -26.17 13.26
N TYR A 88 13.95 -25.13 12.92
CA TYR A 88 15.37 -25.04 13.23
C TYR A 88 15.65 -24.97 14.73
N PHE A 89 14.80 -24.28 15.50
CA PHE A 89 14.87 -24.28 16.96
C PHE A 89 14.70 -25.70 17.52
N ASN A 90 13.69 -26.44 17.07
CA ASN A 90 13.46 -27.82 17.49
C ASN A 90 14.65 -28.72 17.10
N ARG A 91 15.21 -28.55 15.89
CA ARG A 91 16.41 -29.28 15.43
C ARG A 91 17.66 -28.95 16.24
N SER A 92 17.79 -27.71 16.75
CA SER A 92 18.88 -27.34 17.64
C SER A 92 18.85 -28.11 18.98
N ASN A 93 17.65 -28.53 19.40
CA ASN A 93 17.41 -29.27 20.64
C ASN A 93 17.47 -30.79 20.48
N LYS A 94 17.80 -31.34 19.30
CA LYS A 94 17.77 -32.79 19.04
C LYS A 94 18.65 -33.63 19.99
N ASP A 95 19.79 -33.08 20.41
CA ASP A 95 20.78 -33.73 21.28
C ASP A 95 20.74 -33.15 22.71
N LYS A 96 19.65 -32.47 23.08
CA LYS A 96 19.52 -31.76 24.37
C LYS A 96 19.76 -32.69 25.55
N ASP A 97 19.23 -33.90 25.53
CA ASP A 97 19.38 -34.88 26.62
C ASP A 97 20.82 -35.34 26.80
N PHE A 98 21.59 -35.41 25.71
CA PHE A 98 23.02 -35.73 25.77
C PHE A 98 23.84 -34.54 26.31
N LEU A 99 23.53 -33.33 25.87
CA LEU A 99 24.27 -32.12 26.26
C LEU A 99 23.92 -31.61 27.67
N SER A 100 22.71 -31.88 28.16
CA SER A 100 22.25 -31.46 29.49
C SER A 100 23.00 -32.11 30.65
N LEU A 101 23.64 -33.26 30.41
CA LEU A 101 24.50 -33.95 31.37
C LEU A 101 25.75 -33.13 31.74
N GLY A 102 26.09 -32.10 30.94
CA GLY A 102 27.20 -31.19 31.22
C GLY A 102 28.58 -31.85 31.16
N GLU A 103 28.70 -33.03 30.51
CA GLU A 103 29.99 -33.69 30.37
C GLU A 103 30.96 -32.81 29.57
N PRO A 104 32.23 -32.69 29.99
CA PRO A 104 33.23 -32.01 29.17
C PRO A 104 33.59 -32.84 27.93
N ILE A 105 34.06 -32.16 26.87
CA ILE A 105 34.62 -32.84 25.69
C ILE A 105 35.93 -33.53 26.09
N LYS A 106 35.93 -34.87 26.09
CA LYS A 106 37.10 -35.70 26.36
C LYS A 106 37.97 -35.81 25.10
N VAL A 107 38.99 -34.96 24.97
CA VAL A 107 39.89 -34.92 23.81
C VAL A 107 40.66 -36.24 23.67
N GLY A 108 40.70 -36.80 22.46
CA GLY A 108 41.33 -38.09 22.14
C GLY A 108 40.44 -39.32 22.42
N HIS A 109 39.26 -39.13 23.00
CA HIS A 109 38.32 -40.23 23.26
C HIS A 109 37.44 -40.52 22.04
N HIS A 110 37.00 -41.77 21.86
CA HIS A 110 36.17 -42.17 20.71
C HIS A 110 34.85 -41.39 20.58
N SER A 111 34.34 -40.84 21.69
CA SER A 111 33.11 -40.02 21.73
C SER A 111 33.31 -38.55 21.35
N GLU A 112 34.55 -38.06 21.27
CA GLU A 112 34.88 -36.65 21.01
C GLU A 112 34.18 -36.12 19.76
N LYS A 113 34.27 -36.87 18.65
CA LYS A 113 33.71 -36.47 17.35
C LYS A 113 32.19 -36.27 17.43
N ARG A 114 31.48 -37.16 18.13
CA ARG A 114 30.03 -37.06 18.34
C ARG A 114 29.69 -35.82 19.16
N HIS A 115 30.44 -35.57 20.24
CA HIS A 115 30.21 -34.41 21.10
C HIS A 115 30.37 -33.09 20.34
N ARG A 116 31.50 -32.90 19.65
CA ARG A 116 31.74 -31.68 18.85
C ARG A 116 30.68 -31.49 17.78
N LYS A 117 30.25 -32.58 17.13
CA LYS A 117 29.18 -32.53 16.13
C LYS A 117 27.85 -32.08 16.73
N ALA A 118 27.46 -32.61 17.89
CA ALA A 118 26.21 -32.23 18.57
C ALA A 118 26.18 -30.72 18.90
N ILE A 119 27.28 -30.18 19.45
CA ILE A 119 27.41 -28.74 19.75
C ILE A 119 27.34 -27.91 18.46
N ASN A 120 28.10 -28.29 17.43
CA ASN A 120 28.13 -27.57 16.16
C ASN A 120 26.77 -27.60 15.46
N ASP A 121 26.09 -28.75 15.44
CA ASP A 121 24.76 -28.86 14.87
C ASP A 121 23.75 -28.01 15.66
N ALA A 122 23.80 -28.02 16.99
CA ALA A 122 22.94 -27.18 17.83
C ALA A 122 23.16 -25.69 17.54
N TRP A 123 24.42 -25.24 17.53
CA TRP A 123 24.79 -23.85 17.22
C TRP A 123 24.35 -23.42 15.82
N ASN A 124 24.63 -24.22 14.79
CA ASN A 124 24.28 -23.91 13.41
C ASN A 124 22.76 -23.85 13.20
N ASN A 125 22.01 -24.76 13.82
CA ASN A 125 20.54 -24.74 13.74
C ASN A 125 19.96 -23.57 14.53
N MET A 126 20.53 -23.22 15.68
CA MET A 126 20.11 -22.04 16.44
C MET A 126 20.34 -20.75 15.62
N GLY A 127 21.51 -20.62 14.98
CA GLY A 127 21.80 -19.49 14.08
C GLY A 127 20.75 -19.35 12.97
N LYS A 128 20.40 -20.46 12.31
CA LYS A 128 19.32 -20.47 11.30
C LYS A 128 17.95 -20.10 11.88
N SER A 129 17.64 -20.57 13.09
CA SER A 129 16.38 -20.23 13.76
C SER A 129 16.26 -18.72 13.96
N VAL A 130 17.32 -18.07 14.44
CA VAL A 130 17.38 -16.61 14.61
C VAL A 130 17.25 -15.90 13.27
N GLU A 131 17.99 -16.32 12.24
CA GLU A 131 17.88 -15.73 10.89
C GLU A 131 16.46 -15.77 10.33
N PHE A 132 15.75 -16.89 10.51
CA PHE A 132 14.35 -17.01 10.07
C PHE A 132 13.39 -16.23 10.95
N SER A 133 13.69 -16.07 12.24
CA SER A 133 12.93 -15.21 13.16
C SER A 133 13.02 -13.74 12.72
N ASP A 134 14.23 -13.26 12.41
CA ASP A 134 14.45 -11.89 11.93
C ASP A 134 13.76 -11.64 10.58
N LYS A 135 13.81 -12.63 9.67
CA LYS A 135 13.04 -12.57 8.42
C LYS A 135 11.55 -12.48 8.67
N ALA A 136 11.01 -13.28 9.59
CA ALA A 136 9.59 -13.23 9.94
C ALA A 136 9.20 -11.85 10.47
N ALA A 137 9.99 -11.28 11.38
CA ALA A 137 9.77 -9.95 11.94
C ALA A 137 9.81 -8.84 10.86
N GLU A 138 10.74 -8.92 9.91
CA GLU A 138 10.80 -7.95 8.81
C GLU A 138 9.61 -8.07 7.86
N HIS A 139 9.19 -9.30 7.53
CA HIS A 139 8.00 -9.53 6.73
C HIS A 139 6.75 -8.97 7.41
N GLU A 140 6.61 -9.17 8.73
CA GLU A 140 5.53 -8.65 9.55
C GLU A 140 5.52 -7.12 9.60
N ARG A 141 6.70 -6.49 9.76
CA ARG A 141 6.83 -5.03 9.72
C ARG A 141 6.37 -4.45 8.39
N ILE A 142 6.76 -5.08 7.28
CA ILE A 142 6.32 -4.67 5.94
C ILE A 142 4.82 -4.93 5.74
N ALA A 143 4.28 -6.02 6.29
CA ALA A 143 2.85 -6.30 6.23
C ALA A 143 2.05 -5.16 6.87
N LYS A 144 2.39 -4.77 8.09
CA LYS A 144 1.77 -3.64 8.81
C LYS A 144 1.80 -2.34 8.03
N TYR A 145 2.93 -2.02 7.38
CA TYR A 145 3.01 -0.86 6.51
C TYR A 145 1.98 -0.92 5.37
N TRP A 146 1.77 -2.08 4.75
CA TRP A 146 0.77 -2.26 3.70
C TRP A 146 -0.67 -2.24 4.24
N GLU A 147 -0.92 -2.77 5.44
CA GLU A 147 -2.21 -2.67 6.11
C GLU A 147 -2.60 -1.21 6.36
N GLU A 148 -1.67 -0.39 6.85
CA GLU A 148 -1.90 1.05 7.01
C GLU A 148 -2.23 1.72 5.67
N LYS A 149 -1.55 1.31 4.59
CA LYS A 149 -1.81 1.82 3.24
C LYS A 149 -3.16 1.36 2.67
N ALA A 150 -3.71 0.24 3.14
CA ALA A 150 -5.05 -0.21 2.73
C ALA A 150 -6.16 0.76 3.13
N ASN A 151 -5.93 1.64 4.10
CA ASN A 151 -6.88 2.68 4.51
C ASN A 151 -6.70 4.01 3.77
N THR A 152 -5.75 4.09 2.83
CA THR A 152 -5.47 5.35 2.12
C THR A 152 -6.54 5.62 1.06
N ILE A 153 -7.16 6.80 1.12
CA ILE A 153 -8.03 7.33 0.06
C ILE A 153 -7.21 8.26 -0.83
N ASN A 154 -7.32 8.09 -2.15
CA ASN A 154 -6.64 8.96 -3.12
C ASN A 154 -7.53 9.28 -4.33
N LEU A 155 -7.04 10.12 -5.25
CA LEU A 155 -7.82 10.63 -6.40
C LEU A 155 -8.33 9.57 -7.38
N SER A 156 -7.86 8.32 -7.31
CA SER A 156 -8.34 7.22 -8.17
C SER A 156 -9.66 6.61 -7.69
N MET A 157 -10.24 7.14 -6.62
CA MET A 157 -11.44 6.62 -5.97
C MET A 157 -12.57 7.67 -6.02
N PRO A 158 -13.81 7.29 -6.35
CA PRO A 158 -14.94 8.22 -6.32
C PRO A 158 -15.16 8.90 -4.97
N GLU A 159 -14.98 8.17 -3.87
CA GLU A 159 -15.10 8.63 -2.48
C GLU A 159 -14.03 9.68 -2.11
N SER A 160 -13.07 9.93 -3.01
CA SER A 160 -12.06 10.96 -2.81
C SER A 160 -12.63 12.38 -2.78
N ILE A 161 -13.83 12.62 -3.34
CA ILE A 161 -14.49 13.93 -3.28
C ILE A 161 -14.67 14.35 -1.82
N ASP A 162 -15.39 13.55 -1.03
CA ASP A 162 -15.71 13.84 0.37
C ASP A 162 -14.44 13.93 1.21
N PHE A 163 -13.48 13.05 0.94
CA PHE A 163 -12.18 13.06 1.62
C PHE A 163 -11.42 14.38 1.40
N TYR A 164 -11.34 14.85 0.14
CA TYR A 164 -10.62 16.09 -0.16
C TYR A 164 -11.40 17.34 0.21
N GLU A 165 -12.74 17.28 0.25
CA GLU A 165 -13.59 18.34 0.78
C GLU A 165 -13.29 18.61 2.24
N HIS A 166 -13.41 17.58 3.08
CA HIS A 166 -13.12 17.69 4.51
C HIS A 166 -11.66 18.06 4.77
N LYS A 167 -10.72 17.57 3.96
CA LYS A 167 -9.30 17.96 4.04
C LYS A 167 -9.10 19.44 3.71
N LEU A 168 -9.83 19.96 2.73
CA LEU A 168 -9.80 21.37 2.35
C LEU A 168 -10.39 22.26 3.45
N GLU A 169 -11.52 21.87 4.05
CA GLU A 169 -12.12 22.58 5.17
C GLU A 169 -11.16 22.69 6.36
N LYS A 170 -10.55 21.57 6.78
CA LYS A 170 -9.54 21.57 7.85
C LYS A 170 -8.34 22.44 7.52
N ALA A 171 -7.87 22.42 6.27
CA ALA A 171 -6.75 23.26 5.86
C ALA A 171 -7.11 24.76 5.92
N LYS A 172 -8.34 25.12 5.52
CA LYS A 172 -8.85 26.51 5.60
C LYS A 172 -8.97 26.97 7.05
N GLU A 173 -9.58 26.17 7.92
CA GLU A 173 -9.71 26.47 9.35
C GLU A 173 -8.32 26.69 9.97
N TYR A 174 -7.37 25.80 9.71
CA TYR A 174 -6.02 25.94 10.25
C TYR A 174 -5.33 27.22 9.76
N HIS A 175 -5.40 27.51 8.45
CA HIS A 175 -4.81 28.73 7.88
C HIS A 175 -5.44 30.00 8.46
N GLU A 176 -6.77 30.03 8.61
CA GLU A 176 -7.47 31.15 9.25
C GLU A 176 -7.13 31.25 10.74
N GLY A 177 -6.99 30.13 11.44
CA GLY A 177 -6.57 30.07 12.84
C GLY A 177 -5.16 30.63 13.05
N VAL A 178 -4.22 30.32 12.15
CA VAL A 178 -2.85 30.89 12.18
C VAL A 178 -2.85 32.37 11.79
N LYS A 179 -3.79 32.83 10.96
CA LYS A 179 -3.92 34.24 10.57
C LYS A 179 -4.54 35.10 11.68
N SER A 180 -5.55 34.57 12.37
CA SER A 180 -6.28 35.20 13.46
C SER A 180 -5.58 35.11 14.83
N GLY A 181 -4.61 34.20 14.97
CA GLY A 181 -3.89 33.97 16.22
C GLY A 181 -4.48 32.88 17.12
N LYS A 182 -5.58 32.21 16.70
CA LYS A 182 -6.12 31.00 17.35
C LYS A 182 -5.08 29.88 17.42
N HIS A 183 -4.24 29.77 16.40
CA HIS A 183 -3.11 28.84 16.37
C HIS A 183 -1.77 29.60 16.39
N PRO A 184 -0.80 29.19 17.23
CA PRO A 184 0.49 29.85 17.31
C PRO A 184 1.28 29.63 16.01
N ARG A 185 2.09 30.63 15.66
CA ARG A 185 3.10 30.48 14.60
C ARG A 185 4.34 29.87 15.22
N GLU A 186 4.58 28.60 14.95
CA GLU A 186 5.77 27.89 15.44
C GLU A 186 7.06 28.41 14.81
N HIS A 187 6.98 28.86 13.55
CA HIS A 187 8.13 29.38 12.81
C HIS A 187 7.69 30.44 11.79
N ALA A 188 8.66 31.18 11.22
CA ALA A 188 8.39 32.28 10.28
C ALA A 188 7.53 31.85 9.06
N TYR A 189 7.70 30.62 8.59
CA TYR A 189 6.98 30.06 7.45
C TYR A 189 5.63 29.38 7.77
N THR A 190 5.15 29.36 9.02
CA THR A 190 3.94 28.59 9.39
C THR A 190 2.73 29.03 8.56
N LEU A 191 2.54 30.34 8.39
CA LEU A 191 1.45 30.88 7.58
C LEU A 191 1.59 30.50 6.10
N THR A 192 2.81 30.54 5.55
CA THR A 192 3.09 30.18 4.15
C THR A 192 2.80 28.70 3.89
N TYR A 193 3.19 27.82 4.80
CA TYR A 193 2.90 26.38 4.70
C TYR A 193 1.40 26.09 4.84
N ALA A 194 0.72 26.76 5.76
CA ALA A 194 -0.73 26.65 5.89
C ALA A 194 -1.45 27.09 4.59
N LYS A 195 -1.03 28.21 3.98
CA LYS A 195 -1.60 28.67 2.71
C LYS A 195 -1.30 27.69 1.56
N LYS A 196 -0.09 27.14 1.51
CA LYS A 196 0.29 26.11 0.53
C LYS A 196 -0.58 24.87 0.67
N ALA A 197 -0.82 24.40 1.90
CA ALA A 197 -1.68 23.25 2.18
C ALA A 197 -3.12 23.49 1.71
N VAL A 198 -3.69 24.68 1.93
CA VAL A 198 -5.02 25.07 1.38
C VAL A 198 -5.02 24.99 -0.14
N ASN A 199 -4.01 25.55 -0.81
CA ASN A 199 -3.94 25.54 -2.27
C ASN A 199 -3.81 24.12 -2.83
N GLU A 200 -3.04 23.25 -2.18
CA GLU A 200 -2.90 21.84 -2.58
C GLU A 200 -4.19 21.05 -2.35
N ALA A 201 -4.84 21.23 -1.19
CA ALA A 201 -6.13 20.60 -0.90
C ALA A 201 -7.22 21.06 -1.90
N GLN A 202 -7.24 22.35 -2.23
CA GLN A 202 -8.18 22.93 -3.20
C GLN A 202 -7.99 22.30 -4.58
N LYS A 203 -6.75 22.20 -5.07
CA LYS A 203 -6.43 21.54 -6.34
C LYS A 203 -6.88 20.07 -6.36
N ASN A 204 -6.65 19.34 -5.28
CA ASN A 204 -7.07 17.94 -5.19
C ASN A 204 -8.59 17.79 -5.18
N TYR A 205 -9.30 18.65 -4.45
CA TYR A 205 -10.76 18.65 -4.42
C TYR A 205 -11.38 18.99 -5.77
N GLU A 206 -10.89 20.04 -6.44
CA GLU A 206 -11.32 20.39 -7.79
C GLU A 206 -11.07 19.26 -8.80
N LEU A 207 -9.93 18.59 -8.69
CA LEU A 207 -9.60 17.45 -9.51
C LEU A 207 -10.50 16.24 -9.21
N ALA A 208 -10.78 15.95 -7.95
CA ALA A 208 -11.72 14.90 -7.55
C ALA A 208 -13.13 15.18 -8.11
N LYS A 209 -13.60 16.43 -8.01
CA LYS A 209 -14.87 16.86 -8.62
C LYS A 209 -14.86 16.69 -10.13
N LYS A 210 -13.78 17.05 -10.82
CA LYS A 210 -13.66 16.86 -12.28
C LYS A 210 -13.74 15.37 -12.66
N LEU A 211 -13.08 14.51 -11.88
CA LEU A 211 -13.01 13.07 -12.15
C LEU A 211 -14.33 12.35 -11.83
N TRP A 212 -14.96 12.65 -10.70
CA TRP A 212 -16.01 11.81 -10.12
C TRP A 212 -17.33 12.54 -9.85
N GLY A 213 -17.30 13.88 -9.86
CA GLY A 213 -18.47 14.68 -9.51
C GLY A 213 -19.59 14.52 -10.53
N ASP A 214 -20.83 14.64 -10.07
CA ASP A 214 -21.94 14.78 -10.97
C ASP A 214 -21.89 16.17 -11.59
N TYR A 215 -21.91 16.24 -12.92
CA TYR A 215 -22.36 17.43 -13.61
C TYR A 215 -23.86 17.54 -13.40
N LEU A 216 -24.30 17.82 -12.16
CA LEU A 216 -25.62 18.38 -11.96
C LEU A 216 -25.61 19.71 -12.71
N THR A 217 -26.35 19.72 -13.81
CA THR A 217 -26.84 20.88 -14.55
C THR A 217 -26.81 22.15 -13.69
N ASN A 218 -25.78 22.97 -13.87
CA ASN A 218 -25.85 24.36 -13.45
C ASN A 218 -26.99 25.01 -14.26
N GLY A 219 -28.11 25.25 -13.59
CA GLY A 219 -29.14 26.22 -14.02
C GLY A 219 -30.28 25.66 -14.87
N VAL A 220 -31.32 25.15 -14.21
CA VAL A 220 -32.70 25.53 -14.54
C VAL A 220 -33.39 25.81 -13.20
N VAL A 221 -33.46 27.10 -12.85
CA VAL A 221 -34.48 27.67 -11.95
C VAL A 221 -35.29 28.61 -12.82
#